data_AF-A0A935EIH3-F1
#
_entry.id   AF-A0A935EIH3-F1
#
_cell.length_a   1.000
_cell.length_b   1.000
_cell.length_c   1.000
_cell.angle_alpha   90.00
_cell.angle_beta   90.00
_cell.angle_gamma   90.00
#
_symmetry.space_group_name_H-M   'P 1'
#
loop_
_entity.id
_entity.type
_entity.pdbx_description
1 polymer ?
#
loop_
_entity_poly.entity_id
_entity_poly.type
_entity_poly.pdbx_seq_one_letter_code
_entity_poly.pdbx_strand_id
1 'polypeptide(L)'
;MRIGKAIWNSRTTVTIPVEVTPHGDEVAASFTLEYDPSVLSAPRVELGDGAMQDAVLTVNASKAGLIGILIDSEKSMVASAMPVPIVMVTFEVISEYDVSTPIMLTDELVEKGLADAWGNTLATRFDDQTTIVLAREKDQTSPR
;
A
#
# COMPACT_ATOMS: atom_id res chain seq x y z
N MET A 1 7.00 -2.77 -7.29
CA MET A 1 6.07 -2.33 -6.25
C MET A 1 5.15 -1.27 -6.83
N ARG A 2 3.85 -1.34 -6.53
CA ARG A 2 2.86 -0.38 -7.01
C ARG A 2 1.75 -0.21 -5.99
N ILE A 3 1.01 0.88 -6.12
CA ILE A 3 -0.25 1.02 -5.41
C ILE A 3 -1.35 0.34 -6.23
N GLY A 4 -2.05 -0.62 -5.65
CA GLY A 4 -3.15 -1.31 -6.31
C GLY A 4 -4.43 -0.47 -6.33
N LYS A 5 -5.49 -1.05 -6.88
CA LYS A 5 -6.78 -0.36 -6.99
C LYS A 5 -7.45 -0.23 -5.62
N ALA A 6 -8.04 0.93 -5.35
CA ALA A 6 -8.83 1.16 -4.15
C ALA A 6 -10.01 0.18 -4.05
N ILE A 7 -10.19 -0.39 -2.86
CA ILE A 7 -11.25 -1.32 -2.49
C ILE A 7 -12.17 -0.59 -1.51
N TRP A 8 -13.41 -0.37 -1.92
CA TRP A 8 -14.41 0.30 -1.07
C TRP A 8 -15.10 -0.72 -0.17
N ASN A 9 -14.82 -0.64 1.15
CA ASN A 9 -15.45 -1.51 2.14
C ASN A 9 -16.82 -0.98 2.57
N SER A 10 -16.97 0.35 2.52
CA SER A 10 -18.19 1.07 2.83
C SER A 10 -18.16 2.45 2.16
N ARG A 11 -19.19 3.27 2.39
CA ARG A 11 -19.20 4.68 1.95
C ARG A 11 -18.15 5.55 2.63
N THR A 12 -17.63 5.13 3.78
CA THR A 12 -16.71 5.92 4.61
C THR A 12 -15.39 5.21 4.85
N THR A 13 -15.15 4.09 4.18
CA THR A 13 -13.96 3.27 4.41
C THR A 13 -13.44 2.70 3.10
N VAL A 14 -12.15 2.95 2.85
CA VAL A 14 -11.45 2.49 1.65
C VAL A 14 -10.14 1.81 2.03
N THR A 15 -9.83 0.68 1.38
CA THR A 15 -8.56 -0.02 1.53
C THR A 15 -7.74 0.11 0.26
N ILE A 16 -6.49 0.49 0.44
CA ILE A 16 -5.49 0.67 -0.62
C ILE A 16 -4.44 -0.43 -0.47
N PRO A 17 -4.42 -1.42 -1.37
CA PRO A 17 -3.37 -2.42 -1.38
C PRO A 17 -2.07 -1.81 -1.93
N VAL A 18 -0.93 -2.21 -1.36
CA VAL A 18 0.38 -2.07 -1.99
C VAL A 18 0.82 -3.45 -2.48
N GLU A 19 1.14 -3.52 -3.77
CA GLU A 19 1.37 -4.78 -4.48
C GLU A 19 2.80 -4.90 -5.00
N VAL A 20 3.30 -6.13 -5.03
CA VAL A 20 4.59 -6.49 -5.61
C VAL A 20 4.40 -7.69 -6.55
N THR A 21 5.18 -7.75 -7.62
CA THR A 21 5.36 -8.97 -8.43
C THR A 21 6.65 -9.63 -7.94
N PRO A 22 6.60 -10.60 -7.01
CA PRO A 22 7.79 -11.15 -6.38
C PRO A 22 8.53 -12.16 -7.27
N HIS A 23 9.85 -12.19 -7.14
CA HIS A 23 10.73 -13.16 -7.79
C HIS A 23 11.12 -14.34 -6.88
N GLY A 24 10.89 -14.22 -5.58
CA GLY A 24 11.05 -15.30 -4.62
C GLY A 24 12.31 -15.22 -3.76
N ASP A 25 13.07 -14.13 -3.86
CA ASP A 25 14.25 -13.82 -3.06
C ASP A 25 14.06 -12.62 -2.13
N GLU A 26 12.92 -11.94 -2.20
CA GLU A 26 12.57 -10.82 -1.34
C GLU A 26 12.22 -11.31 0.08
N VAL A 27 12.94 -10.82 1.09
CA VAL A 27 12.64 -11.08 2.52
C VAL A 27 12.25 -9.82 3.30
N ALA A 28 12.45 -8.65 2.70
CA ALA A 28 12.11 -7.38 3.32
C ALA A 28 11.57 -6.39 2.29
N ALA A 29 10.67 -5.52 2.76
CA ALA A 29 10.13 -4.42 2.01
C ALA A 29 10.08 -3.17 2.89
N SER A 30 10.38 -2.01 2.31
CA SER A 30 10.17 -0.72 2.96
C SER A 30 9.65 0.29 1.96
N PHE A 31 8.83 1.23 2.42
CA PHE A 31 8.30 2.34 1.62
C PHE A 31 7.56 3.34 2.51
N THR A 32 7.43 4.58 2.03
CA THR A 32 6.52 5.57 2.62
C THR A 32 5.28 5.71 1.74
N LEU A 33 4.09 5.66 2.34
CA LEU A 33 2.84 6.07 1.68
C LEU A 33 2.49 7.51 2.07
N GLU A 34 2.26 8.35 1.07
CA GLU A 34 1.73 9.69 1.22
C GLU A 34 0.23 9.73 0.87
N TYR A 35 -0.55 10.44 1.67
CA TYR A 35 -1.99 10.65 1.49
C TYR A 35 -2.38 12.07 1.92
N ASP A 36 -3.54 12.56 1.46
CA ASP A 36 -4.10 13.83 1.93
C ASP A 36 -4.87 13.62 3.26
N PRO A 37 -4.37 14.16 4.39
CA PRO A 37 -5.03 14.01 5.69
C PRO A 37 -6.31 14.84 5.84
N SER A 38 -6.63 15.72 4.88
CA SER A 38 -7.93 16.40 4.82
C SER A 38 -9.02 15.56 4.15
N VAL A 39 -8.62 14.47 3.48
CA VAL A 39 -9.53 13.57 2.73
C VAL A 39 -9.63 12.20 3.41
N LEU A 40 -8.50 11.65 3.83
CA LEU A 40 -8.39 10.32 4.44
C LEU A 40 -7.82 10.45 5.86
N SER A 41 -8.28 9.60 6.77
CA SER A 41 -7.84 9.62 8.16
C SER A 41 -7.77 8.23 8.76
N ALA A 42 -7.27 8.16 10.00
CA ALA A 42 -7.19 6.94 10.81
C ALA A 42 -6.61 5.72 10.05
N PRO A 43 -5.40 5.85 9.44
CA PRO A 43 -4.83 4.75 8.68
C PRO A 43 -4.62 3.51 9.56
N ARG A 44 -5.07 2.37 9.07
CA ARG A 44 -4.79 1.05 9.64
C ARG A 44 -4.01 0.24 8.60
N VAL A 45 -2.82 -0.19 8.98
CA VAL A 45 -1.91 -0.93 8.10
C VAL A 45 -1.86 -2.37 8.57
N GLU A 46 -2.13 -3.29 7.66
CA GLU A 46 -2.10 -4.73 7.90
C GLU A 46 -1.31 -5.41 6.79
N LEU A 47 -0.75 -6.59 7.08
CA LEU A 47 -0.14 -7.42 6.05
C LEU A 47 -1.22 -7.96 5.09
N GLY A 48 -0.91 -7.97 3.80
CA GLY A 48 -1.77 -8.62 2.80
C GLY A 48 -1.47 -10.11 2.66
N ASP A 49 -2.35 -10.85 2.00
CA ASP A 49 -2.20 -12.30 1.78
C ASP A 49 -0.96 -12.66 0.92
N GLY A 50 -0.40 -11.69 0.20
CA GLY A 50 0.84 -11.84 -0.56
C GLY A 50 2.11 -11.54 0.24
N ALA A 51 1.99 -11.15 1.51
CA ALA A 51 3.14 -10.91 2.37
C ALA A 51 3.92 -12.19 2.66
N MET A 52 5.16 -12.01 3.11
CA MET A 52 6.03 -13.12 3.51
C MET A 52 5.44 -13.83 4.73
N GLN A 53 5.62 -15.14 4.81
CA GLN A 53 5.25 -15.91 6.00
C GLN A 53 6.01 -15.38 7.22
N ASP A 54 5.37 -15.35 8.39
CA ASP A 54 5.97 -14.90 9.65
C ASP A 54 6.52 -13.46 9.61
N ALA A 55 6.08 -12.65 8.63
CA ALA A 55 6.53 -11.28 8.49
C ALA A 55 6.16 -10.41 9.71
N VAL A 56 7.10 -9.57 10.10
CA VAL A 56 6.94 -8.53 11.11
C VAL A 56 6.66 -7.21 10.40
N LEU A 57 5.53 -6.59 10.75
CA LEU A 57 5.14 -5.28 10.25
C LEU A 57 5.48 -4.20 11.27
N THR A 58 6.30 -3.23 10.86
CA THR A 58 6.57 -2.00 11.61
C THR A 58 5.98 -0.80 10.88
N VAL A 59 5.22 0.03 11.61
CA VAL A 59 4.49 1.17 11.05
C VAL A 59 4.86 2.43 11.80
N ASN A 60 5.28 3.46 11.05
CA ASN A 60 5.44 4.81 11.55
C ASN A 60 4.40 5.73 10.90
N ALA A 61 3.33 6.03 11.63
CA ALA A 61 2.29 6.97 11.25
C ALA A 61 2.27 8.23 12.13
N SER A 62 3.41 8.64 12.68
CA SER A 62 3.48 9.76 13.64
C SER A 62 3.26 11.13 12.99
N LYS A 63 3.39 11.22 11.65
CA LYS A 63 3.17 12.44 10.87
C LYS A 63 1.94 12.26 10.00
N ALA A 64 0.93 13.12 10.18
CA ALA A 64 -0.27 13.11 9.34
C ALA A 64 0.10 13.27 7.86
N GLY A 65 -0.57 12.52 6.99
CA GLY A 65 -0.30 12.46 5.56
C GLY A 65 0.84 11.53 5.15
N LEU A 66 1.59 10.94 6.08
CA LEU A 66 2.67 9.99 5.77
C LEU A 66 2.59 8.74 6.63
N ILE A 67 2.92 7.59 6.03
CA ILE A 67 3.00 6.30 6.70
C ILE A 67 4.27 5.60 6.25
N GLY A 68 5.28 5.54 7.11
CA GLY A 68 6.47 4.73 6.89
C GLY A 68 6.16 3.28 7.23
N ILE A 69 6.46 2.37 6.32
CA ILE A 69 6.15 0.94 6.46
C ILE A 69 7.43 0.15 6.24
N LEU A 70 7.69 -0.78 7.15
CA LEU A 70 8.75 -1.78 7.04
C LEU A 70 8.15 -3.15 7.28
N ILE A 71 8.52 -4.10 6.43
CA ILE A 71 8.15 -5.51 6.50
C ILE A 71 9.46 -6.29 6.48
N ASP A 72 9.64 -7.20 7.42
CA ASP A 72 10.81 -8.06 7.50
C ASP A 72 10.38 -9.50 7.82
N SER A 73 11.05 -10.50 7.25
CA SER A 73 10.76 -11.91 7.44
C SER A 73 12.01 -12.78 7.33
N GLU A 74 12.01 -13.92 7.99
CA GLU A 74 13.02 -14.97 7.78
C GLU A 74 12.79 -15.76 6.48
N LYS A 75 11.60 -15.67 5.88
CA LYS A 75 11.20 -16.42 4.70
C LYS A 75 10.99 -15.47 3.52
N SER A 76 11.48 -15.88 2.35
CA SER A 76 11.25 -15.11 1.15
C SER A 76 9.79 -15.16 0.68
N MET A 77 9.41 -14.16 -0.09
CA MET A 77 8.13 -14.12 -0.79
C MET A 77 7.96 -15.35 -1.68
N VAL A 78 6.71 -15.76 -1.92
CA VAL A 78 6.43 -16.77 -2.94
C VAL A 78 6.45 -16.08 -4.30
N ALA A 79 7.31 -16.55 -5.20
CA ALA A 79 7.38 -16.02 -6.56
C ALA A 79 6.02 -16.08 -7.27
N SER A 80 5.69 -15.02 -8.00
CA SER A 80 4.42 -14.91 -8.71
C SER A 80 4.57 -14.09 -9.98
N ALA A 81 3.98 -14.56 -11.08
CA ALA A 81 3.90 -13.81 -12.32
C ALA A 81 2.91 -12.62 -12.25
N MET A 82 2.04 -12.61 -11.23
CA MET A 82 1.03 -11.58 -11.00
C MET A 82 1.36 -10.76 -9.74
N PRO A 83 1.02 -9.47 -9.72
CA PRO A 83 1.11 -8.66 -8.52
C PRO A 83 0.28 -9.26 -7.38
N VAL A 84 0.85 -9.29 -6.17
CA VAL A 84 0.21 -9.75 -4.94
C VAL A 84 0.23 -8.63 -3.89
N PRO A 85 -0.85 -8.44 -3.11
CA PRO A 85 -0.90 -7.42 -2.07
C PRO A 85 -0.02 -7.83 -0.89
N ILE A 86 1.01 -7.05 -0.58
CA ILE A 86 1.88 -7.28 0.57
C ILE A 86 1.44 -6.48 1.80
N VAL A 87 0.73 -5.37 1.58
CA VAL A 87 0.18 -4.51 2.63
C VAL A 87 -1.19 -4.03 2.20
N MET A 88 -2.10 -3.95 3.17
CA MET A 88 -3.42 -3.36 3.03
C MET A 88 -3.50 -2.13 3.95
N VAL A 89 -3.72 -0.95 3.38
CA VAL A 89 -3.89 0.28 4.16
C VAL A 89 -5.34 0.73 4.09
N THR A 90 -6.03 0.64 5.22
CA THR A 90 -7.44 1.04 5.34
C THR A 90 -7.54 2.44 5.94
N PHE A 91 -8.31 3.30 5.29
CA PHE A 91 -8.58 4.66 5.73
C PHE A 91 -10.06 4.89 5.98
N GLU A 92 -10.35 5.81 6.90
CA GLU A 92 -11.65 6.47 7.00
C GLU A 92 -11.69 7.67 6.05
N VAL A 93 -12.78 7.81 5.28
CA VAL A 93 -13.00 8.94 4.37
C VAL A 93 -13.73 10.04 5.12
N ILE A 94 -13.12 11.23 5.18
CA ILE A 94 -13.64 12.37 5.95
C ILE A 94 -14.00 13.59 5.10
N SER A 95 -13.72 13.56 3.79
CA SER A 95 -14.17 14.61 2.86
C SER A 95 -15.59 14.40 2.38
N GLU A 96 -16.10 15.40 1.65
CA GLU A 96 -17.29 15.24 0.80
C GLU A 96 -16.99 14.34 -0.42
N TYR A 97 -18.06 13.89 -1.09
CA TYR A 97 -17.98 13.17 -2.36
C TYR A 97 -17.52 14.08 -3.50
N ASP A 98 -17.15 13.47 -4.62
CA ASP A 98 -16.68 14.10 -5.86
C ASP A 98 -15.29 14.77 -5.73
N VAL A 99 -14.53 14.36 -4.70
CA VAL A 99 -13.12 14.71 -4.49
C VAL A 99 -12.22 13.60 -5.05
N SER A 100 -11.09 14.00 -5.60
CA SER A 100 -10.04 13.11 -6.08
C SER A 100 -8.78 13.34 -5.25
N THR A 101 -8.24 12.29 -4.63
CA THR A 101 -7.00 12.38 -3.84
C THR A 101 -5.95 11.43 -4.38
N PRO A 102 -4.69 11.87 -4.56
CA PRO A 102 -3.60 10.96 -4.86
C PRO A 102 -3.23 10.14 -3.62
N ILE A 103 -2.68 8.95 -3.87
CA ILE A 103 -1.84 8.21 -2.93
C ILE A 103 -0.50 8.01 -3.63
N MET A 104 0.59 8.24 -2.92
CA MET A 104 1.93 8.18 -3.51
C MET A 104 2.89 7.31 -2.70
N LEU A 105 3.79 6.61 -3.38
CA LEU A 105 4.98 6.00 -2.80
C LEU A 105 6.10 7.05 -2.81
N THR A 106 6.65 7.33 -1.64
CA THR A 106 7.72 8.31 -1.46
C THR A 106 8.86 7.73 -0.63
N ASP A 107 9.94 8.50 -0.53
CA ASP A 107 11.14 8.16 0.26
C ASP A 107 11.25 9.05 1.54
N GLU A 108 10.16 9.70 1.95
CA GLU A 108 10.24 10.78 2.95
C GLU A 108 10.53 10.29 4.38
N LEU A 109 9.90 9.19 4.81
CA LEU A 109 10.13 8.59 6.13
C LEU A 109 11.10 7.40 6.07
N VAL A 110 11.02 6.63 5.00
CA VAL A 110 11.88 5.49 4.69
C VAL A 110 12.00 5.36 3.17
N GLU A 111 13.20 5.02 2.69
CA GLU A 111 13.46 4.76 1.28
C GLU A 111 12.68 3.55 0.80
N LYS A 112 12.04 3.64 -0.37
CA LYS A 112 11.29 2.51 -0.93
C LYS A 112 12.21 1.44 -1.52
N GLY A 113 12.01 0.17 -1.16
CA GLY A 113 12.89 -0.90 -1.60
C GLY A 113 12.39 -2.29 -1.23
N LEU A 114 12.94 -3.28 -1.93
CA LEU A 114 12.89 -4.70 -1.59
C LEU A 114 14.32 -5.16 -1.34
N ALA A 115 14.52 -6.10 -0.42
CA ALA A 115 15.84 -6.64 -0.12
C ALA A 115 15.83 -8.16 0.04
N ASP A 116 16.97 -8.77 -0.25
CA ASP A 116 17.23 -10.20 -0.06
C ASP A 116 17.63 -10.53 1.39
N ALA A 117 17.82 -11.84 1.65
CA ALA A 117 18.21 -12.36 2.96
C ALA A 117 19.56 -11.83 3.51
N TRP A 118 20.36 -11.18 2.67
CA TRP A 118 21.64 -10.57 3.06
C TRP A 118 21.55 -9.04 3.18
N GLY A 119 20.35 -8.47 3.00
CA GLY A 119 20.11 -7.04 3.04
C GLY A 119 20.56 -6.31 1.77
N ASN A 120 20.82 -7.01 0.67
CA ASN A 120 21.10 -6.36 -0.61
C ASN A 120 19.79 -5.86 -1.22
N THR A 121 19.79 -4.63 -1.74
CA THR A 121 18.64 -4.08 -2.46
C THR A 121 18.40 -4.84 -3.76
N LEU A 122 17.16 -5.22 -3.99
CA LEU A 122 16.70 -5.88 -5.20
C LEU A 122 16.17 -4.86 -6.21
N ALA A 123 16.52 -5.05 -7.48
CA ALA A 123 16.07 -4.20 -8.57
C ALA A 123 14.54 -4.23 -8.65
N THR A 124 13.91 -3.12 -8.28
CA THR A 124 12.46 -3.01 -8.16
C THR A 124 11.95 -1.91 -9.08
N ARG A 125 10.97 -2.23 -9.92
CA ARG A 125 10.23 -1.21 -10.66
C ARG A 125 9.13 -0.64 -9.77
N PHE A 126 9.03 0.68 -9.72
CA PHE A 126 8.00 1.38 -8.98
C PHE A 126 6.96 2.01 -9.90
N ASP A 127 5.71 1.94 -9.48
CA ASP A 127 4.59 2.73 -10.00
C ASP A 127 4.03 3.53 -8.83
N ASP A 128 4.54 4.75 -8.70
CA ASP A 128 4.55 5.49 -7.45
C ASP A 128 3.22 6.17 -7.12
N GLN A 129 2.26 6.24 -8.03
CA GLN A 129 1.05 7.01 -7.77
C GLN A 129 -0.21 6.29 -8.25
N THR A 130 -1.26 6.44 -7.47
CA THR A 130 -2.63 6.18 -7.92
C THR A 130 -3.52 7.32 -7.47
N THR A 131 -4.66 7.45 -8.12
CA THR A 131 -5.66 8.46 -7.78
C THR A 131 -6.94 7.77 -7.35
N ILE A 132 -7.40 8.10 -6.14
CA ILE A 132 -8.68 7.65 -5.62
C ILE A 132 -9.74 8.69 -5.98
N VAL A 133 -10.82 8.26 -6.61
CA VAL A 133 -11.99 9.10 -6.86
C VAL A 133 -13.09 8.73 -5.86
N LEU A 134 -13.46 9.67 -5.00
CA LEU A 134 -14.52 9.51 -4.01
C LEU A 134 -15.89 9.78 -4.67
N ALA A 135 -16.35 8.88 -5.53
CA ALA A 135 -17.61 9.07 -6.27
C ALA A 135 -18.86 8.70 -5.44
N ARG A 136 -20.00 9.32 -5.78
CA ARG A 136 -21.31 8.90 -5.28
C ARG A 136 -21.70 7.54 -5.87
N GLU A 137 -22.50 6.77 -5.12
CA GLU A 137 -22.88 5.37 -5.42
C GLU A 137 -23.41 5.11 -6.84
N LYS A 138 -23.98 6.10 -7.55
CA LYS A 138 -24.49 5.90 -8.91
C LYS A 138 -23.41 5.65 -9.98
N ASP A 139 -22.15 5.98 -9.69
CA ASP A 139 -21.03 5.84 -10.64
C ASP A 139 -20.11 4.64 -10.33
N GLN A 140 -20.35 3.90 -9.24
CA GLN A 140 -19.55 2.73 -8.89
C GLN A 140 -20.14 1.40 -9.42
N THR A 141 -21.30 1.45 -10.08
CA THR A 141 -21.91 0.28 -10.74
C THR A 141 -21.83 0.32 -12.27
N SER A 142 -21.02 -0.61 -12.82
CA SER A 142 -21.20 -1.35 -14.10
C SER A 142 -20.56 -0.81 -15.40
N PRO A 143 -20.21 -1.69 -16.38
CA PRO A 143 -21.21 -2.53 -17.05
C PRO A 143 -20.97 -4.05 -16.97
N ARG A 144 -22.09 -4.73 -17.20
CA ARG A 144 -22.31 -6.17 -17.45
C ARG A 144 -21.37 -6.81 -18.46
#